data_AF-A0A9P9D715-F1
#
_entry.id   AF-A0A9P9D715-F1
#
_cell.length_a   1.000
_cell.length_b   1.000
_cell.length_c   1.000
_cell.angle_alpha   90.00
_cell.angle_beta   90.00
_cell.angle_gamma   90.00
#
_symmetry.space_group_name_H-M   'P 1'
#
loop_
_entity.id
_entity.type
_entity.pdbx_description
1 polymer ?
#
loop_
_entity_poly.entity_id
_entity_poly.type
_entity_poly.pdbx_seq_one_letter_code
_entity_poly.pdbx_strand_id
1 'polypeptide(L)'
;LSHILNIATCPVRFQFSCNNIPEGLNFTHKISKSLIRPLSHARQDDSYAYRFQCAVLPFLKEHEPVCCAASNPFCGICGSPIATVLQTPMSFLHKEGDPYVGVLISGVCRKGECESQTRQAIQEEMFEVRAGAEARVGAVVCAVCGKMEGIRKCGRCKAVAYCGKEHQKAD
;
A
#
# COMPACT_ATOMS: atom_id res chain seq x y z
N LEU A 1 14.53 -26.64 -27.10
CA LEU A 1 13.44 -25.72 -27.48
C LEU A 1 13.06 -24.88 -26.27
N SER A 2 13.82 -23.81 -26.01
CA SER A 2 13.55 -22.87 -24.92
C SER A 2 12.48 -21.89 -25.38
N HIS A 3 11.22 -22.12 -25.01
CA HIS A 3 10.19 -21.10 -25.11
C HIS A 3 10.56 -19.97 -24.15
N ILE A 4 11.23 -18.94 -24.65
CA ILE A 4 11.31 -17.65 -23.98
C ILE A 4 9.89 -17.08 -24.02
N LEU A 5 9.11 -17.33 -22.97
CA LEU A 5 7.88 -16.60 -22.73
C LEU A 5 8.26 -15.13 -22.63
N ASN A 6 7.90 -14.34 -23.64
CA ASN A 6 7.95 -12.89 -23.57
C ASN A 6 6.94 -12.45 -22.51
N ILE A 7 7.37 -12.40 -21.25
CA ILE A 7 6.58 -11.86 -20.15
C ILE A 7 6.45 -10.36 -20.45
N ALA A 8 5.25 -9.93 -20.80
CA ALA A 8 4.98 -8.52 -21.03
C ALA A 8 5.22 -7.74 -19.73
N THR A 9 6.08 -6.73 -19.78
CA THR A 9 6.42 -5.89 -18.64
C THR A 9 5.95 -4.45 -18.83
N CYS A 10 5.86 -3.71 -17.73
CA CYS A 10 5.55 -2.29 -17.71
C CYS A 10 6.42 -1.57 -16.67
N PRO A 11 6.80 -0.30 -16.92
CA PRO A 11 7.47 0.51 -15.91
C PRO A 11 6.49 0.82 -14.78
N VAL A 12 6.96 0.66 -13.55
CA VAL A 12 6.22 0.91 -12.32
C VAL A 12 7.13 1.65 -11.36
N ARG A 13 6.57 2.68 -10.70
CA ARG A 13 7.28 3.47 -9.70
C ARG A 13 7.36 2.69 -8.38
N PHE A 14 8.55 2.69 -7.78
CA PHE A 14 8.81 2.19 -6.44
C PHE A 14 9.13 3.38 -5.55
N GLN A 15 8.29 3.60 -4.54
CA GLN A 15 8.40 4.71 -3.60
C GLN A 15 8.81 4.17 -2.24
N PHE A 16 10.04 4.47 -1.83
CA PHE A 16 10.64 4.03 -0.57
C PHE A 16 10.52 5.14 0.47
N SER A 17 9.65 4.95 1.46
CA SER A 17 9.46 5.88 2.57
C SER A 17 10.54 5.64 3.62
N CYS A 18 11.53 6.54 3.67
CA CYS A 18 12.63 6.52 4.64
C CYS A 18 12.40 7.63 5.68
N ASN A 19 12.64 7.34 6.96
CA ASN A 19 12.31 8.27 8.05
C ASN A 19 12.96 9.67 7.93
N ASN A 20 14.13 9.78 7.31
CA ASN A 20 14.84 11.05 7.19
C ASN A 20 14.62 11.78 5.85
N ILE A 21 13.82 11.22 4.94
CA ILE A 21 13.52 11.82 3.63
C ILE A 21 12.00 11.89 3.49
N PRO A 22 11.37 13.05 3.79
CA PRO A 22 9.91 13.20 3.76
C PRO A 22 9.26 12.80 2.42
N GLU A 23 9.94 13.10 1.31
CA GLU A 23 9.47 12.77 -0.04
C GLU A 23 9.73 11.30 -0.44
N GLY A 24 10.54 10.59 0.35
CA GLY A 24 11.04 9.25 0.06
C GLY A 24 12.00 9.19 -1.14
N LEU A 25 12.50 7.99 -1.42
CA LEU A 25 13.30 7.70 -2.62
C LEU A 25 12.39 7.10 -3.69
N ASN A 26 12.54 7.53 -4.94
CA ASN A 26 11.72 7.06 -6.05
C ASN A 26 12.59 6.40 -7.12
N PHE A 27 12.21 5.18 -7.50
CA PHE A 27 12.87 4.42 -8.57
C PHE A 27 11.81 3.89 -9.54
N THR A 28 12.21 3.55 -10.76
CA THR A 28 11.32 2.97 -11.76
C THR A 28 11.86 1.63 -12.21
N HIS A 29 11.05 0.59 -12.08
CA HIS A 29 11.41 -0.77 -12.45
C HIS A 29 10.37 -1.40 -13.36
N LYS A 30 10.81 -2.31 -14.21
CA LYS A 30 9.91 -3.10 -15.05
C LYS A 30 9.40 -4.29 -14.26
N ILE A 31 8.09 -4.40 -14.10
CA ILE A 31 7.44 -5.57 -13.50
C ILE A 31 6.51 -6.25 -14.52
N SER A 32 6.13 -7.50 -14.27
CA SER A 32 5.17 -8.21 -15.10
C SER A 32 3.82 -7.50 -15.12
N LYS A 33 3.27 -7.25 -16.32
CA LYS A 33 1.91 -6.70 -16.48
C LYS A 33 0.84 -7.57 -15.83
N SER A 34 1.10 -8.87 -15.64
CA SER A 34 0.17 -9.76 -14.95
C SER A 34 -0.08 -9.37 -13.48
N LEU A 35 0.79 -8.57 -12.86
CA LEU A 35 0.61 -8.07 -11.49
C LEU A 35 -0.26 -6.81 -11.41
N ILE A 36 -0.50 -6.14 -12.53
CA ILE A 36 -1.39 -4.98 -12.63
C ILE A 36 -2.79 -5.48 -12.90
N ARG A 37 -3.67 -5.34 -11.91
CA ARG A 37 -5.04 -5.82 -11.98
C ARG A 37 -5.92 -5.11 -10.94
N PRO A 38 -7.24 -5.06 -11.14
CA PRO A 38 -8.17 -4.54 -10.15
C PRO A 38 -7.99 -5.18 -8.77
N LEU A 39 -8.20 -4.39 -7.72
CA LEU A 39 -8.01 -4.83 -6.33
C LEU A 39 -8.90 -6.04 -5.98
N SER A 40 -10.12 -6.10 -6.52
CA SER A 40 -11.04 -7.22 -6.35
C SER A 40 -10.42 -8.55 -6.82
N HIS A 41 -9.83 -8.56 -8.00
CA HIS A 41 -9.16 -9.75 -8.55
C HIS A 41 -7.88 -10.11 -7.81
N ALA A 42 -7.11 -9.12 -7.33
CA ALA A 42 -5.94 -9.38 -6.50
C ALA A 42 -6.30 -10.02 -5.15
N ARG A 43 -7.44 -9.63 -4.55
CA ARG A 43 -7.92 -10.17 -3.27
C ARG A 43 -8.47 -11.60 -3.37
N GLN A 44 -8.92 -12.02 -4.55
CA GLN A 44 -9.46 -13.36 -4.80
C GLN A 44 -8.38 -14.37 -5.22
N ASP A 45 -7.18 -13.90 -5.51
CA ASP A 45 -6.09 -14.72 -6.04
C ASP A 45 -5.06 -14.99 -4.93
N ASP A 46 -5.17 -16.16 -4.30
CA ASP A 46 -4.32 -16.59 -3.19
C ASP A 46 -2.82 -16.60 -3.56
N SER A 47 -2.50 -16.72 -4.86
CA SER A 47 -1.13 -16.72 -5.36
C SER A 47 -0.60 -15.32 -5.70
N TYR A 48 -1.43 -14.29 -5.63
CA TYR A 48 -1.04 -12.92 -5.95
C TYR A 48 0.05 -12.40 -5.02
N ALA A 49 -0.14 -12.54 -3.69
CA ALA A 49 0.80 -12.05 -2.70
C ALA A 49 2.21 -12.64 -2.89
N TYR A 50 2.29 -13.96 -3.14
CA TYR A 50 3.54 -14.65 -3.41
C TYR A 50 4.21 -14.14 -4.70
N ARG A 51 3.48 -14.08 -5.82
CA ARG A 51 4.03 -13.60 -7.10
C ARG A 51 4.47 -12.14 -7.03
N PHE A 52 3.71 -11.31 -6.33
CA PHE A 52 4.09 -9.93 -6.06
C PHE A 52 5.41 -9.87 -5.29
N GLN A 53 5.53 -10.60 -4.18
CA GLN A 53 6.77 -10.64 -3.39
C GLN A 53 7.96 -11.12 -4.22
N CYS A 54 7.82 -12.21 -4.98
CA CYS A 54 8.88 -12.71 -5.86
C CYS A 54 9.32 -11.68 -6.90
N ALA A 55 8.37 -10.92 -7.46
CA ALA A 55 8.66 -9.92 -8.48
C ALA A 55 9.34 -8.67 -7.91
N VAL A 56 9.03 -8.26 -6.68
CA VAL A 56 9.61 -7.04 -6.08
C VAL A 56 10.93 -7.28 -5.34
N LEU A 57 11.16 -8.50 -4.84
CA LEU A 57 12.32 -8.82 -3.99
C LEU A 57 13.67 -8.43 -4.59
N PRO A 58 13.96 -8.64 -5.90
CA PRO A 58 15.23 -8.22 -6.48
C PRO A 58 15.48 -6.72 -6.35
N PHE A 59 14.45 -5.90 -6.57
CA PHE A 59 14.54 -4.45 -6.48
C PHE A 59 14.66 -3.97 -5.03
N LEU A 60 14.00 -4.65 -4.08
CA LEU A 60 14.20 -4.35 -2.66
C LEU A 60 15.67 -4.54 -2.27
N LYS A 61 16.28 -5.65 -2.67
CA LYS A 61 17.71 -5.93 -2.43
C LYS A 61 18.63 -4.92 -3.10
N GLU A 62 18.33 -4.54 -4.34
CA GLU A 62 19.08 -3.53 -5.09
C GLU A 62 19.14 -2.19 -4.35
N HIS A 63 18.01 -1.76 -3.78
CA HIS A 63 17.88 -0.44 -3.14
C HIS A 63 18.09 -0.45 -1.62
N GLU A 64 18.39 -1.60 -1.01
CA GLU A 64 18.63 -1.71 0.43
C GLU A 64 19.75 -0.77 0.93
N PRO A 65 20.95 -0.70 0.29
CA PRO A 65 22.05 0.12 0.81
C PRO A 65 21.72 1.62 0.85
N VAL A 66 21.06 2.13 -0.21
CA VAL A 66 20.68 3.55 -0.28
C VAL A 66 19.55 3.87 0.70
N CYS A 67 18.60 2.96 0.90
CA CYS A 67 17.55 3.11 1.90
C CYS A 67 18.13 3.09 3.33
N CYS A 68 19.12 2.25 3.59
CA CYS A 68 19.81 2.18 4.87
C CYS A 68 20.54 3.50 5.18
N ALA A 69 21.28 4.05 4.21
CA ALA A 69 21.94 5.35 4.35
C ALA A 69 20.95 6.52 4.53
N ALA A 70 19.76 6.42 3.95
CA ALA A 70 18.68 7.40 4.05
C ALA A 70 17.80 7.24 5.31
N SER A 71 18.04 6.22 6.14
CA SER A 71 17.21 5.92 7.31
C SER A 71 17.70 6.62 8.57
N ASN A 72 16.86 6.62 9.61
CA ASN A 72 17.30 6.99 10.95
C ASN A 72 18.47 6.08 11.35
N PRO A 73 19.63 6.65 11.78
CA PRO A 73 20.81 5.85 12.11
C PRO A 73 20.62 4.98 13.36
N PHE A 74 19.53 5.15 14.11
CA PHE A 74 19.22 4.39 15.32
C PHE A 74 17.97 3.52 15.14
N CYS A 75 18.01 2.33 15.73
CA CYS A 75 16.92 1.38 15.76
C CYS A 75 15.76 1.95 16.58
N GLY A 76 14.56 1.99 15.99
CA GLY A 76 13.36 2.54 16.62
C GLY A 76 12.88 1.77 17.86
N ILE A 77 13.36 0.55 18.07
CA ILE A 77 12.98 -0.29 19.23
C ILE A 77 13.90 -0.06 20.43
N CYS A 78 15.22 -0.04 20.23
CA CYS A 78 16.19 -0.06 21.34
C CYS A 78 17.23 1.08 21.30
N GLY A 79 17.17 1.97 20.31
CA GLY A 79 18.08 3.10 20.15
C GLY A 79 19.52 2.74 19.76
N SER A 80 19.86 1.47 19.60
CA SER A 80 21.19 1.06 19.11
C SER A 80 21.38 1.45 17.64
N PRO A 81 22.61 1.66 17.14
CA PRO A 81 22.85 1.90 15.72
C PRO A 81 22.21 0.82 14.83
N ILE A 82 21.63 1.24 13.71
CA ILE A 82 21.06 0.30 12.74
C ILE A 82 22.19 -0.48 12.05
N ALA A 83 21.93 -1.73 11.72
CA ALA A 83 22.85 -2.59 10.96
C ALA A 83 22.24 -3.05 9.63
N THR A 84 20.94 -2.81 9.42
CA THR A 84 20.19 -3.10 8.20
C THR A 84 18.85 -2.36 8.26
N VAL A 85 18.13 -2.35 7.14
CA VAL A 85 16.71 -1.97 7.12
C VAL A 85 15.81 -3.17 6.89
N LEU A 86 14.63 -3.14 7.52
CA LEU A 86 13.48 -3.93 7.12
C LEU A 86 12.72 -3.18 6.03
N GLN A 87 12.40 -3.89 4.95
CA GLN A 87 11.68 -3.35 3.80
C GLN A 87 10.33 -4.06 3.70
N THR A 88 9.24 -3.31 3.85
CA THR A 88 7.87 -3.86 3.75
C THR A 88 7.18 -3.32 2.50
N PRO A 89 7.09 -4.12 1.41
CA PRO A 89 6.44 -3.68 0.18
C PRO A 89 4.91 -3.76 0.28
N MET A 90 4.24 -2.77 -0.31
CA MET A 90 2.80 -2.64 -0.43
C MET A 90 2.41 -2.47 -1.90
N SER A 91 1.44 -3.24 -2.36
CA SER A 91 0.96 -3.16 -3.75
C SER A 91 -0.12 -2.10 -3.91
N PHE A 92 0.17 -1.09 -4.74
CA PHE A 92 -0.82 -0.16 -5.29
C PHE A 92 -0.97 -0.34 -6.80
N LEU A 93 -0.65 -1.54 -7.30
CA LEU A 93 -0.70 -1.88 -8.73
C LEU A 93 -2.12 -1.96 -9.31
N HIS A 94 -3.14 -1.81 -8.45
CA HIS A 94 -4.54 -1.74 -8.84
C HIS A 94 -5.00 -0.32 -9.17
N LYS A 95 -4.18 0.71 -8.89
CA LYS A 95 -4.52 2.10 -9.20
C LYS A 95 -4.42 2.33 -10.70
N GLU A 96 -5.55 2.62 -11.33
CA GLU A 96 -5.60 2.99 -12.73
C GLU A 96 -4.85 4.31 -12.94
N GLY A 97 -4.07 4.40 -14.03
CA GLY A 97 -3.28 5.59 -14.38
C GLY A 97 -1.87 5.63 -13.78
N ASP A 98 -1.73 5.42 -12.47
CA ASP A 98 -0.44 5.45 -11.76
C ASP A 98 -0.26 4.22 -10.83
N PRO A 99 0.01 3.02 -11.38
CA PRO A 99 0.34 1.86 -10.58
C PRO A 99 1.73 2.01 -9.97
N TYR A 100 1.84 1.80 -8.65
CA TYR A 100 3.11 1.88 -7.94
C TYR A 100 3.26 0.82 -6.83
N VAL A 101 4.49 0.64 -6.38
CA VAL A 101 4.84 -0.13 -5.18
C VAL A 101 5.30 0.84 -4.12
N GLY A 102 4.60 0.87 -2.98
CA GLY A 102 5.09 1.59 -1.80
C GLY A 102 5.98 0.66 -0.99
N VAL A 103 7.07 1.16 -0.42
CA VAL A 103 7.96 0.37 0.43
C VAL A 103 8.22 1.15 1.71
N LEU A 104 7.77 0.60 2.84
CA LEU A 104 8.09 1.16 4.15
C LEU A 104 9.48 0.67 4.58
N ILE A 105 10.35 1.60 4.97
CA ILE A 105 11.72 1.31 5.40
C ILE A 105 11.84 1.55 6.90
N SER A 106 12.31 0.54 7.63
CA SER A 106 12.48 0.62 9.08
C SER A 106 13.86 0.11 9.49
N GLY A 107 14.70 1.00 10.02
CA GLY A 107 16.04 0.67 10.47
C GLY A 107 16.04 -0.23 11.72
N VAL A 108 16.84 -1.30 11.69
CA VAL A 108 16.94 -2.27 12.79
C VAL A 108 18.38 -2.66 13.11
N CYS A 109 18.63 -3.01 14.38
CA CYS A 109 19.96 -3.39 14.87
C CYS A 109 20.29 -4.89 14.69
N ARG A 110 19.47 -5.67 13.97
CA ARG A 110 19.56 -7.14 13.77
C ARG A 110 19.34 -8.03 15.01
N LYS A 111 19.02 -7.46 16.17
CA LYS A 111 18.51 -8.28 17.29
C LYS A 111 17.14 -8.83 16.87
N GLY A 112 16.98 -10.15 16.94
CA GLY A 112 15.75 -10.83 16.49
C GLY A 112 14.48 -10.31 17.17
N GLU A 113 14.59 -9.88 18.43
CA GLU A 113 13.51 -9.21 19.15
C GLU A 113 13.13 -7.86 18.51
N CYS A 114 14.11 -7.00 18.21
CA CYS A 114 13.85 -5.71 17.56
C CYS A 114 13.25 -5.90 16.17
N GLU A 115 13.70 -6.90 15.40
CA GLU A 115 13.09 -7.20 14.10
C GLU A 115 11.64 -7.67 14.25
N SER A 116 11.36 -8.56 15.20
CA SER A 116 10.01 -9.08 15.46
C SER A 116 9.06 -7.97 15.90
N GLN A 117 9.47 -7.14 16.84
CA GLN A 117 8.68 -5.99 17.32
C GLN A 117 8.44 -4.97 16.20
N THR A 118 9.46 -4.69 15.37
CA THR A 118 9.29 -3.78 14.23
C THR A 118 8.29 -4.35 13.21
N ARG A 119 8.37 -5.65 12.89
CA ARG A 119 7.40 -6.29 11.98
C ARG A 119 5.99 -6.26 12.55
N GLN A 120 5.84 -6.49 13.85
CA GLN A 120 4.54 -6.41 14.52
C GLN A 120 3.96 -4.99 14.44
N ALA A 121 4.74 -3.97 14.79
CA ALA A 121 4.30 -2.58 14.71
C ALA A 121 3.86 -2.19 13.29
N ILE A 122 4.60 -2.62 12.27
CA ILE A 122 4.23 -2.40 10.87
C ILE A 122 2.90 -3.09 10.52
N GLN A 123 2.68 -4.32 10.98
CA GLN A 123 1.44 -5.04 10.73
C GLN A 123 0.23 -4.37 11.40
N GLU A 124 0.40 -3.88 12.63
CA GLU A 124 -0.62 -3.14 13.38
C GLU A 124 -0.98 -1.84 12.64
N GLU A 125 0.01 -1.04 12.22
CA GLU A 125 -0.21 0.18 11.46
C GLU A 125 -0.93 -0.09 10.12
N MET A 126 -0.48 -1.11 9.37
CA MET A 126 -1.14 -1.49 8.12
C MET A 126 -2.59 -1.95 8.31
N PHE A 127 -2.88 -2.64 9.42
CA PHE A 127 -4.24 -3.05 9.76
C PHE A 127 -5.14 -1.84 10.05
N GLU A 128 -4.66 -0.88 10.83
CA GLU A 128 -5.39 0.35 11.13
C GLU A 128 -5.68 1.19 9.89
N VAL A 129 -4.67 1.38 9.02
CA VAL A 129 -4.83 2.11 7.75
C VAL A 129 -5.87 1.43 6.86
N ARG A 130 -5.85 0.09 6.80
CA ARG A 130 -6.83 -0.69 6.03
C ARG A 130 -8.23 -0.55 6.62
N ALA A 131 -8.39 -0.67 7.93
CA ALA A 131 -9.67 -0.53 8.60
C ALA A 131 -10.27 0.88 8.39
N GLY A 132 -9.44 1.92 8.48
CA GLY A 132 -9.84 3.30 8.17
C GLY A 132 -10.23 3.52 6.71
N ALA A 133 -9.51 2.91 5.77
CA ALA A 133 -9.84 2.97 4.34
C ALA A 133 -11.15 2.24 4.02
N GLU A 134 -11.36 1.04 4.59
CA GLU A 134 -12.60 0.26 4.41
C GLU A 134 -13.82 0.97 5.05
N ALA A 135 -13.64 1.64 6.20
CA ALA A 135 -14.67 2.48 6.80
C ALA A 135 -15.05 3.68 5.92
N ARG A 136 -14.08 4.29 5.22
CA ARG A 136 -14.34 5.39 4.27
C ARG A 136 -15.04 4.93 2.99
N VAL A 137 -14.71 3.73 2.49
CA VAL A 137 -15.40 3.14 1.32
C VAL A 137 -16.84 2.73 1.68
N GLY A 138 -17.11 2.41 2.95
CA GLY A 138 -18.45 2.19 3.48
C GLY A 138 -19.23 3.47 3.86
N ALA A 139 -18.59 4.64 3.84
CA ALA A 139 -19.23 5.90 4.19
C ALA A 139 -20.14 6.37 3.06
N VAL A 140 -21.44 6.16 3.24
CA VAL A 140 -22.45 6.64 2.30
C VAL A 140 -22.54 8.16 2.40
N VAL A 141 -22.28 8.86 1.30
CA VAL A 141 -22.38 10.32 1.19
C VAL A 141 -23.72 10.75 0.60
N CYS A 142 -24.10 12.01 0.80
CA CYS A 142 -25.27 12.56 0.12
C CYS A 142 -25.03 12.62 -1.39
N ALA A 143 -25.94 12.05 -2.19
CA ALA A 143 -25.86 12.07 -3.66
C ALA A 143 -25.84 13.48 -4.27
N VAL A 144 -26.35 14.49 -3.55
CA VAL A 144 -26.43 15.88 -4.03
C VAL A 144 -25.25 16.73 -3.55
N CYS A 145 -24.94 16.71 -2.25
CA CYS A 145 -23.97 17.64 -1.66
C CYS A 145 -22.67 17.00 -1.14
N GLY A 146 -22.53 15.68 -1.22
CA GLY A 146 -21.32 14.95 -0.80
C GLY A 146 -21.04 14.92 0.71
N LYS A 147 -21.85 15.57 1.55
CA LYS A 147 -21.69 15.55 3.01
C LYS A 147 -21.98 14.15 3.60
N MET A 148 -21.41 13.87 4.77
CA MET A 148 -21.61 12.62 5.53
C MET A 148 -22.53 12.78 6.76
N GLU A 149 -22.89 14.02 7.11
CA GLU A 149 -23.76 14.30 8.26
C GLU A 149 -25.24 14.10 7.91
N GLY A 150 -26.01 13.52 8.83
CA GLY A 150 -27.47 13.39 8.68
C GLY A 150 -27.93 12.44 7.58
N ILE A 151 -27.05 11.56 7.09
CA ILE A 151 -27.31 10.71 5.94
C ILE A 151 -28.35 9.63 6.23
N ARG A 152 -29.36 9.56 5.36
CA ARG A 152 -30.38 8.50 5.35
C ARG A 152 -30.45 7.87 3.97
N LYS A 153 -30.38 6.54 3.92
CA LYS A 153 -30.57 5.78 2.69
C LYS A 153 -31.99 6.00 2.17
N CYS A 154 -32.15 6.07 0.84
CA CYS A 154 -33.45 6.16 0.20
C CYS A 154 -34.32 4.96 0.63
N GLY A 155 -35.50 5.24 1.20
CA GLY A 155 -36.42 4.20 1.67
C GLY A 155 -36.91 3.27 0.57
N ARG A 156 -36.85 3.69 -0.70
CA ARG A 156 -37.31 2.92 -1.85
C ARG A 156 -36.22 2.02 -2.44
N CYS A 157 -35.10 2.60 -2.92
CA CYS A 157 -34.08 1.83 -3.63
C CYS A 157 -32.91 1.37 -2.73
N LYS A 158 -32.70 1.99 -1.55
CA LYS A 158 -31.58 1.75 -0.62
C LYS A 158 -30.16 1.88 -1.19
N ALA A 159 -30.02 2.19 -2.49
CA ALA A 159 -28.75 2.31 -3.20
C ALA A 159 -28.09 3.69 -3.02
N VAL A 160 -28.90 4.74 -2.86
CA VAL A 160 -28.44 6.13 -2.69
C VAL A 160 -28.84 6.66 -1.31
N ALA A 161 -28.19 7.73 -0.86
CA ALA A 161 -28.52 8.37 0.40
C ALA A 161 -28.44 9.90 0.30
N TYR A 162 -29.14 10.55 1.22
CA TYR A 162 -29.31 12.00 1.24
C TYR A 162 -29.19 12.53 2.66
N CYS A 163 -28.64 13.73 2.83
CA CYS A 163 -28.54 14.39 4.14
C CYS A 163 -29.86 15.02 4.60
N GLY A 164 -30.91 14.96 3.77
CA GLY A 164 -32.23 15.50 4.07
C GLY A 164 -33.23 15.25 2.95
N LYS A 165 -34.52 15.48 3.25
CA LYS A 165 -35.60 15.33 2.27
C LYS A 165 -35.50 16.33 1.11
N GLU A 166 -34.88 17.49 1.33
CA GLU A 166 -34.68 18.49 0.29
C GLU A 166 -33.79 17.96 -0.82
N HIS A 167 -32.61 17.41 -0.47
CA HIS A 167 -31.72 16.77 -1.44
C HIS A 167 -32.29 15.48 -2.03
N GLN A 168 -33.11 14.73 -1.28
CA GLN A 168 -33.80 13.57 -1.85
C GLN A 168 -34.83 13.95 -2.93
N LYS A 169 -35.43 15.14 -2.85
CA LYS A 169 -36.41 15.61 -3.85
C LYS A 169 -35.75 16.30 -5.05
N ALA A 170 -34.51 16.75 -4.90
CA ALA A 170 -33.76 17.47 -5.92
C ALA A 170 -33.02 16.53 -6.90
N ASP A 171 -32.82 15.28 -6.50
CA ASP A 171 -32.29 14.16 -7.30
C ASP A 171 -33.45 13.35 -7.90
#